data_AF-A0A1G9XHE4-F1
#
_entry.id   AF-A0A1G9XHE4-F1
#
_cell.length_a   1.000
_cell.length_b   1.000
_cell.length_c   1.000
_cell.angle_alpha   90.00
_cell.angle_beta   90.00
_cell.angle_gamma   90.00
#
_symmetry.space_group_name_H-M   'P 1'
#
loop_
_entity.id
_entity.type
_entity.pdbx_description
1 polymer ?
#
loop_
_entity_poly.entity_id
_entity_poly.type
_entity_poly.pdbx_seq_one_letter_code
_entity_poly.pdbx_strand_id
1 'polypeptide(L)'
;MPPLGDRSAAARPRQAVRLLLLALALAVLATLTAPASLAQARVDPSTDYPRLPPRCEGDLHKIPTKPGVCFVTEFRKARPTVVIWGDSHAWQYVPALQAAAKARRANLVGFFMGGCPPVKVPLQAPPGGYASICEKHNAMAMKFVKKLEAGPQDVRVVLGSSWAGYRRADREIKAGAGEAYYGYNDWVKQMVALFMRSAGPLFPALGKVGVDVDVIGQTATVPRSLAPCATGEDPYTCDLRRNSAIYDEYKTRKWLRGLMKELAGKPRLIEVNDAFCDDYVCHGMVDDVYTFYDDLHLSATKVRQLRPYFRDTFRALR
;
A
#
# COMPACT_ATOMS: atom_id res chain seq x y z
N MET A 1 -0.73 -89.19 38.85
CA MET A 1 -0.15 -88.78 37.56
C MET A 1 -1.11 -87.76 36.94
N PRO A 2 -0.67 -86.53 36.61
CA PRO A 2 -1.53 -85.52 35.99
C PRO A 2 -1.68 -85.82 34.48
N PRO A 3 -2.66 -85.20 33.79
CA PRO A 3 -2.24 -84.05 32.98
C PRO A 3 -3.22 -82.84 32.92
N LEU A 4 -2.57 -81.70 32.70
CA LEU A 4 -2.86 -80.58 31.79
C LEU A 4 -4.13 -79.73 32.02
N GLY A 5 -3.88 -78.54 32.55
CA GLY A 5 -4.81 -77.43 32.57
C GLY A 5 -4.76 -76.58 31.30
N ASP A 6 -5.90 -75.97 31.00
CA ASP A 6 -6.08 -74.95 29.99
C ASP A 6 -6.02 -73.58 30.68
N ARG A 7 -5.04 -72.74 30.32
CA ARG A 7 -4.92 -71.37 30.83
C ARG A 7 -5.34 -70.39 29.74
N SER A 8 -6.63 -70.06 29.73
CA SER A 8 -7.11 -68.83 29.10
C SER A 8 -6.64 -67.63 29.93
N ALA A 9 -5.70 -66.85 29.38
CA ALA A 9 -5.19 -65.64 29.99
C ALA A 9 -6.21 -64.50 29.80
N ALA A 10 -7.07 -64.30 30.79
CA ALA A 10 -7.86 -63.07 30.90
C ALA A 10 -6.92 -61.87 31.06
N ALA A 11 -6.82 -61.04 30.02
CA ALA A 11 -6.05 -59.80 30.04
C ALA A 11 -6.59 -58.88 31.15
N ARG A 12 -5.72 -58.50 32.09
CA ARG A 12 -6.08 -57.73 33.27
C ARG A 12 -6.59 -56.33 32.86
N PRO A 13 -7.66 -55.80 33.49
CA PRO A 13 -8.33 -54.55 33.10
C PRO A 13 -7.39 -53.32 33.04
N ARG A 14 -6.25 -53.37 33.73
CA ARG A 14 -5.23 -52.31 33.69
C ARG A 14 -4.49 -52.19 32.35
N GLN A 15 -4.40 -53.27 31.56
CA GLN A 15 -3.78 -53.23 30.23
C GLN A 15 -4.72 -52.60 29.19
N ALA A 16 -6.02 -52.89 29.27
CA ALA A 16 -7.03 -52.28 28.41
C ALA A 16 -7.12 -50.76 28.61
N VAL A 17 -7.06 -50.29 29.87
CA VAL A 17 -7.09 -48.85 30.18
C VAL A 17 -5.83 -48.11 29.70
N ARG A 18 -4.64 -48.73 29.80
CA ARG A 18 -3.40 -48.14 29.27
C ARG A 18 -3.39 -48.04 27.75
N LEU A 19 -3.92 -49.05 27.05
CA LEU A 19 -4.07 -49.03 25.60
C LEU A 19 -5.07 -47.96 25.14
N LEU A 20 -6.18 -47.78 25.87
CA LEU A 20 -7.16 -46.74 25.57
C LEU A 20 -6.59 -45.32 25.77
N LEU A 21 -5.79 -45.11 26.83
CA LEU A 21 -5.15 -43.82 27.11
C LEU A 21 -4.01 -43.51 26.11
N LEU A 22 -3.24 -44.50 25.66
CA LEU A 22 -2.26 -44.31 24.59
C LEU A 22 -2.94 -44.01 23.24
N ALA A 23 -4.04 -44.69 22.92
CA ALA A 23 -4.80 -44.43 21.69
C ALA A 23 -5.42 -43.02 21.71
N LEU A 24 -5.94 -42.55 22.85
CA LEU A 24 -6.42 -41.17 23.00
C LEU A 24 -5.27 -40.15 22.87
N ALA A 25 -4.11 -40.42 23.47
CA ALA A 25 -2.96 -39.52 23.37
C ALA A 25 -2.41 -39.42 21.93
N LEU A 26 -2.36 -40.53 21.20
CA LEU A 26 -1.98 -40.55 19.79
C LEU A 26 -3.02 -39.85 18.89
N ALA A 27 -4.31 -39.98 19.18
CA ALA A 27 -5.36 -39.25 18.47
C ALA A 27 -5.32 -37.74 18.75
N VAL A 28 -4.98 -37.32 19.97
CA VAL A 28 -4.80 -35.90 20.32
C VAL A 28 -3.50 -35.32 19.73
N LEU A 29 -2.42 -36.11 19.63
CA LEU A 29 -1.21 -35.65 18.93
C LEU A 29 -1.43 -35.58 17.40
N ALA A 30 -2.19 -36.50 16.80
CA ALA A 30 -2.49 -36.47 15.37
C ALA A 30 -3.39 -35.28 14.96
N THR A 31 -4.20 -34.74 15.87
CA THR A 31 -4.98 -33.50 15.64
C THR A 31 -4.16 -32.22 15.85
N LEU A 32 -3.00 -32.29 16.49
CA LEU A 32 -2.09 -31.16 16.72
C LEU A 32 -1.02 -30.99 15.63
N THR A 33 -0.85 -31.96 14.73
CA THR A 33 0.19 -31.94 13.69
C THR A 33 -0.33 -31.89 12.26
N ALA A 34 -1.64 -31.77 12.04
CA ALA A 34 -2.11 -31.35 10.73
C ALA A 34 -1.75 -29.87 10.57
N PRO A 35 -0.86 -29.48 9.63
CA PRO A 35 -0.80 -28.08 9.26
C PRO A 35 -2.19 -27.78 8.74
N ALA A 36 -2.94 -26.95 9.46
CA ALA A 36 -4.04 -26.23 8.85
C ALA A 36 -3.38 -25.41 7.75
N SER A 37 -3.27 -25.97 6.55
CA SER A 37 -3.27 -25.20 5.33
C SER A 37 -4.62 -24.51 5.37
N LEU A 38 -4.65 -23.35 6.04
CA LEU A 38 -5.64 -22.33 5.79
C LEU A 38 -5.39 -21.98 4.33
N ALA A 39 -5.98 -22.76 3.42
CA ALA A 39 -6.14 -22.38 2.04
C ALA A 39 -6.83 -21.02 2.12
N GLN A 40 -6.04 -19.97 1.98
CA GLN A 40 -6.53 -18.61 1.99
C GLN A 40 -7.58 -18.61 0.88
N ALA A 41 -8.85 -18.33 1.21
CA ALA A 41 -9.90 -18.30 0.20
C ALA A 41 -9.39 -17.42 -0.95
N ARG A 42 -9.32 -18.00 -2.15
CA ARG A 42 -8.68 -17.35 -3.30
C ARG A 42 -9.46 -16.06 -3.57
N VAL A 43 -8.81 -14.92 -3.38
CA VAL A 43 -9.43 -13.61 -3.61
C VAL A 43 -9.59 -13.45 -5.13
N ASP A 44 -10.78 -13.05 -5.59
CA ASP A 44 -10.98 -12.68 -6.98
C ASP A 44 -10.11 -11.46 -7.30
N PRO A 45 -9.09 -11.61 -8.16
CA PRO A 45 -8.13 -10.55 -8.39
C PRO A 45 -8.76 -9.30 -9.03
N SER A 46 -9.85 -9.44 -9.80
CA SER A 46 -10.59 -8.32 -10.40
C SER A 46 -11.23 -7.39 -9.35
N THR A 47 -11.33 -7.87 -8.11
CA THR A 47 -11.91 -7.15 -6.98
C THR A 47 -10.92 -6.89 -5.83
N ASP A 48 -9.65 -7.28 -5.98
CA ASP A 48 -8.60 -7.16 -4.96
C ASP A 48 -7.95 -5.77 -4.94
N TYR A 49 -8.78 -4.74 -4.81
CA TYR A 49 -8.37 -3.35 -4.68
C TYR A 49 -8.63 -2.82 -3.26
N PRO A 50 -7.91 -1.76 -2.83
CA PRO A 50 -8.13 -1.15 -1.53
C PRO A 50 -9.58 -0.73 -1.31
N ARG A 51 -10.14 -1.12 -0.16
CA ARG A 51 -11.48 -0.71 0.25
C ARG A 51 -11.41 0.47 1.20
N LEU A 52 -12.31 1.43 1.01
CA LEU A 52 -12.43 2.59 1.89
C LEU A 52 -13.74 2.48 2.68
N PRO A 53 -13.87 3.21 3.81
CA PRO A 53 -15.17 3.37 4.43
C PRO A 53 -16.15 4.00 3.42
N PRO A 54 -17.45 3.63 3.40
CA PRO A 54 -18.42 4.15 2.43
C PRO A 54 -18.46 5.68 2.35
N ARG A 55 -18.25 6.38 3.48
CA ARG A 55 -18.14 7.85 3.55
C ARG A 55 -17.01 8.47 2.74
N CYS A 56 -16.05 7.66 2.28
CA CYS A 56 -14.93 8.06 1.46
C CYS A 56 -15.04 7.55 0.02
N GLU A 57 -15.87 6.54 -0.23
CA GLU A 57 -16.04 5.97 -1.56
C GLU A 57 -16.81 6.98 -2.43
N GLY A 58 -16.39 7.15 -3.68
CA GLY A 58 -17.09 8.02 -4.63
C GLY A 58 -18.26 7.30 -5.29
N ASP A 59 -19.20 8.06 -5.86
CA ASP A 59 -20.49 7.56 -6.36
C ASP A 59 -20.37 6.42 -7.41
N LEU A 60 -19.23 6.29 -8.11
CA LEU A 60 -18.96 5.25 -9.12
C LEU A 60 -17.47 4.81 -9.22
N HIS A 61 -16.58 5.33 -8.37
CA HIS A 61 -15.14 5.15 -8.50
C HIS A 61 -14.52 4.53 -7.25
N LYS A 62 -13.63 3.54 -7.45
CA LYS A 62 -12.88 2.85 -6.38
C LYS A 62 -11.97 3.80 -5.59
N ILE A 63 -11.55 4.90 -6.24
CA ILE A 63 -10.69 5.95 -5.69
C ILE A 63 -11.49 7.26 -5.65
N PRO A 64 -11.42 8.06 -4.58
CA PRO A 64 -12.09 9.36 -4.53
C PRO A 64 -11.73 10.24 -5.73
N THR A 65 -12.74 10.91 -6.31
CA THR A 65 -12.58 11.86 -7.45
C THR A 65 -12.99 13.29 -7.09
N LYS A 66 -13.48 13.50 -5.87
CA LYS A 66 -13.86 14.83 -5.36
C LYS A 66 -12.87 15.26 -4.27
N PRO A 67 -12.51 16.54 -4.19
CA PRO A 67 -11.67 17.04 -3.11
C PRO A 67 -12.32 16.83 -1.74
N GLY A 68 -11.65 16.09 -0.85
CA GLY A 68 -12.13 15.91 0.51
C GLY A 68 -11.11 15.19 1.40
N VAL A 69 -11.48 15.05 2.67
CA VAL A 69 -10.76 14.24 3.66
C VAL A 69 -11.42 12.88 3.77
N CYS A 70 -10.63 11.80 3.78
CA CYS A 70 -11.10 10.47 4.12
C CYS A 70 -10.62 10.05 5.51
N PHE A 71 -11.54 9.89 6.46
CA PHE A 71 -11.21 9.25 7.73
C PHE A 71 -11.22 7.73 7.55
N VAL A 72 -10.06 7.14 7.26
CA VAL A 72 -9.92 5.69 6.95
C VAL A 72 -10.16 4.82 8.19
N THR A 73 -9.77 5.31 9.36
CA THR A 73 -10.17 4.73 10.66
C THR A 73 -11.17 5.65 11.36
N GLU A 74 -11.77 5.16 12.45
CA GLU A 74 -12.48 6.05 13.36
C GLU A 74 -11.51 7.08 13.95
N PHE A 75 -11.85 8.37 13.81
CA PHE A 75 -11.01 9.46 14.28
C PHE A 75 -11.26 9.76 15.75
N ARG A 76 -10.19 9.81 16.54
CA ARG A 76 -10.22 10.26 17.94
C ARG A 76 -9.16 11.34 18.16
N LYS A 77 -9.57 12.49 18.70
CA LYS A 77 -8.66 13.62 18.99
C LYS A 77 -7.53 13.28 19.96
N ALA A 78 -7.70 12.27 20.82
CA ALA A 78 -6.68 11.84 21.78
C ALA A 78 -5.64 10.87 21.19
N ARG A 79 -5.79 10.45 19.92
CA ARG A 79 -4.88 9.50 19.28
C ARG A 79 -3.89 10.23 18.37
N PRO A 80 -2.65 9.72 18.23
CA PRO A 80 -1.75 10.21 17.21
C PRO A 80 -2.32 9.91 15.82
N THR A 81 -1.94 10.72 14.83
CA THR A 81 -2.54 10.68 13.49
C THR A 81 -1.51 10.52 12.40
N VAL A 82 -1.70 9.49 11.56
CA VAL A 82 -1.01 9.36 10.28
C VAL A 82 -1.89 9.92 9.18
N VAL A 83 -1.35 10.85 8.40
CA VAL A 83 -2.00 11.41 7.21
C VAL A 83 -1.34 10.83 5.96
N ILE A 84 -2.04 9.96 5.23
CA ILE A 84 -1.58 9.50 3.92
C ILE A 84 -2.03 10.50 2.85
N TRP A 85 -1.11 11.00 2.03
CA TRP A 85 -1.39 12.05 1.05
C TRP A 85 -0.75 11.74 -0.31
N GLY A 86 -1.57 11.73 -1.37
CA GLY A 86 -1.08 11.56 -2.74
C GLY A 86 -2.13 11.31 -3.80
N ASP A 87 -1.76 10.54 -4.82
CA ASP A 87 -2.66 10.06 -5.86
C ASP A 87 -3.10 8.60 -5.57
N SER A 88 -3.46 7.85 -6.61
CA SER A 88 -3.81 6.44 -6.50
C SER A 88 -2.67 5.56 -5.99
N HIS A 89 -1.41 5.94 -6.21
CA HIS A 89 -0.23 5.27 -5.68
C HIS A 89 0.01 5.56 -4.20
N ALA A 90 -0.67 6.55 -3.60
CA ALA A 90 -0.81 6.63 -2.15
C ALA A 90 -1.98 5.77 -1.68
N TRP A 91 -3.15 5.91 -2.31
CA TRP A 91 -4.36 5.13 -1.98
C TRP A 91 -4.11 3.61 -1.93
N GLN A 92 -3.31 3.07 -2.86
CA GLN A 92 -3.01 1.64 -2.90
C GLN A 92 -2.43 1.10 -1.60
N TYR A 93 -1.73 1.93 -0.80
CA TYR A 93 -1.11 1.54 0.47
C TYR A 93 -2.04 1.58 1.68
N VAL A 94 -3.29 2.01 1.50
CA VAL A 94 -4.30 2.05 2.57
C VAL A 94 -4.43 0.72 3.32
N PRO A 95 -4.45 -0.48 2.70
CA PRO A 95 -4.59 -1.73 3.43
C PRO A 95 -3.45 -1.98 4.44
N ALA A 96 -2.20 -1.69 4.08
CA ALA A 96 -1.04 -1.85 4.96
C ALA A 96 -1.09 -0.85 6.12
N LEU A 97 -1.32 0.43 5.78
CA LEU A 97 -1.36 1.54 6.73
C LEU A 97 -2.54 1.41 7.69
N GLN A 98 -3.70 0.97 7.21
CA GLN A 98 -4.89 0.77 8.04
C GLN A 98 -4.67 -0.38 9.03
N ALA A 99 -4.06 -1.48 8.58
CA ALA A 99 -3.70 -2.59 9.47
C ALA A 99 -2.69 -2.15 10.55
N ALA A 100 -1.68 -1.35 10.18
CA ALA A 100 -0.72 -0.80 11.13
C ALA A 100 -1.35 0.21 12.12
N ALA A 101 -2.23 1.08 11.63
CA ALA A 101 -2.97 2.07 12.45
C ALA A 101 -3.84 1.39 13.50
N LYS A 102 -4.60 0.36 13.10
CA LYS A 102 -5.43 -0.44 14.02
C LYS A 102 -4.59 -1.09 15.12
N ALA A 103 -3.46 -1.70 14.75
CA ALA A 103 -2.55 -2.34 15.71
C ALA A 103 -1.94 -1.36 16.72
N ARG A 104 -1.83 -0.07 16.36
CA ARG A 104 -1.24 0.98 17.20
C ARG A 104 -2.24 1.93 17.82
N ARG A 105 -3.55 1.69 17.63
CA ARG A 105 -4.63 2.59 18.06
C ARG A 105 -4.37 4.04 17.59
N ALA A 106 -3.85 4.21 16.38
CA ALA A 106 -3.63 5.51 15.75
C ALA A 106 -4.79 5.84 14.80
N ASN A 107 -4.97 7.13 14.50
CA ASN A 107 -5.84 7.55 13.41
C ASN A 107 -5.10 7.36 12.07
N LEU A 108 -5.82 6.93 11.04
CA LEU A 108 -5.40 7.03 9.65
C LEU A 108 -6.37 7.93 8.89
N VAL A 109 -5.83 9.01 8.33
CA VAL A 109 -6.57 9.99 7.54
C VAL A 109 -5.97 10.06 6.14
N GLY A 110 -6.79 10.02 5.11
CA GLY A 110 -6.38 10.02 3.72
C GLY A 110 -6.75 11.31 3.00
N PHE A 111 -5.78 11.83 2.25
CA PHE A 111 -5.95 12.83 1.19
C PHE A 111 -5.37 12.23 -0.09
N PHE A 112 -6.16 11.37 -0.73
CA PHE A 112 -5.79 10.82 -2.03
C PHE A 112 -6.93 10.99 -3.04
N MET A 113 -6.55 11.28 -4.28
CA MET A 113 -7.47 11.41 -5.39
C MET A 113 -6.81 10.89 -6.66
N GLY A 114 -7.56 10.13 -7.47
CA GLY A 114 -7.04 9.49 -8.68
C GLY A 114 -6.32 10.49 -9.60
N GLY A 115 -5.04 10.23 -9.88
CA GLY A 115 -4.17 11.06 -10.72
C GLY A 115 -3.95 12.52 -10.26
N CYS A 116 -4.21 12.82 -8.99
CA CYS A 116 -3.85 14.10 -8.38
C CYS A 116 -2.58 13.96 -7.54
N PRO A 117 -1.41 14.41 -8.03
CA PRO A 117 -0.17 14.26 -7.30
C PRO A 117 -0.15 15.12 -6.02
N PRO A 118 0.65 14.74 -5.00
CA PRO A 118 0.89 15.59 -3.85
C PRO A 118 1.78 16.78 -4.28
N VAL A 119 1.24 17.99 -4.18
CA VAL A 119 1.87 19.20 -4.71
C VAL A 119 1.69 20.41 -3.79
N LYS A 120 2.64 21.36 -3.85
CA LYS A 120 2.49 22.66 -3.19
C LYS A 120 1.54 23.55 -3.97
N VAL A 121 0.58 24.12 -3.26
CA VAL A 121 -0.39 25.08 -3.79
C VAL A 121 -0.59 26.23 -2.80
N PRO A 122 -1.04 27.42 -3.26
CA PRO A 122 -1.50 28.47 -2.37
C PRO A 122 -2.63 27.94 -1.46
N LEU A 123 -2.63 28.29 -0.17
CA LEU A 123 -3.68 27.84 0.75
C LEU A 123 -4.92 28.73 0.71
N GLN A 124 -4.75 29.94 0.24
CA GLN A 124 -5.81 30.92 0.07
C GLN A 124 -5.85 31.22 -1.41
N ALA A 125 -6.94 30.78 -2.04
CA ALA A 125 -7.29 31.16 -3.38
C ALA A 125 -8.69 31.79 -3.29
N PRO A 126 -9.00 32.83 -4.07
CA PRO A 126 -10.37 33.37 -4.15
C PRO A 126 -11.36 32.28 -4.62
N PRO A 127 -12.68 32.50 -4.53
CA PRO A 127 -13.66 31.60 -5.16
C PRO A 127 -13.31 31.35 -6.63
N GLY A 128 -13.21 30.08 -7.04
CA GLY A 128 -12.72 29.70 -8.38
C GLY A 128 -11.21 29.84 -8.61
N GLY A 129 -10.44 30.27 -7.60
CA GLY A 129 -9.01 30.56 -7.71
C GLY A 129 -8.07 29.35 -7.67
N TYR A 130 -8.60 28.14 -7.49
CA TYR A 130 -7.83 26.91 -7.77
C TYR A 130 -8.05 26.53 -9.23
N ALA A 131 -6.97 26.38 -9.99
CA ALA A 131 -7.03 26.05 -11.41
C ALA A 131 -7.42 24.58 -11.65
N SER A 132 -7.40 23.73 -10.61
CA SER A 132 -7.90 22.35 -10.69
C SER A 132 -8.47 21.82 -9.37
N ILE A 133 -9.26 20.75 -9.47
CA ILE A 133 -9.72 19.97 -8.31
C ILE A 133 -8.56 19.39 -7.50
N CYS A 134 -7.45 19.04 -8.16
CA CYS A 134 -6.25 18.53 -7.48
C CYS A 134 -5.60 19.61 -6.63
N GLU A 135 -5.54 20.85 -7.11
CA GLU A 135 -5.01 21.96 -6.30
C GLU A 135 -5.89 22.23 -5.08
N LYS A 136 -7.22 22.24 -5.26
CA LYS A 136 -8.16 22.37 -4.15
C LYS A 136 -7.97 21.26 -3.11
N HIS A 137 -7.79 20.01 -3.55
CA HIS A 137 -7.55 18.86 -2.67
C HIS A 137 -6.22 18.97 -1.90
N ASN A 138 -5.13 19.34 -2.59
CA ASN A 138 -3.82 19.54 -1.97
C ASN A 138 -3.83 20.69 -0.94
N ALA A 139 -4.59 21.77 -1.20
CA ALA A 139 -4.75 22.84 -0.22
C ALA A 139 -5.50 22.39 1.04
N MET A 140 -6.52 21.52 0.89
CA MET A 140 -7.20 20.92 2.04
C MET A 140 -6.26 20.03 2.86
N ALA A 141 -5.46 19.19 2.20
CA ALA A 141 -4.47 18.33 2.85
C ALA A 141 -3.46 19.16 3.68
N MET A 142 -2.85 20.18 3.07
CA MET A 142 -1.90 21.05 3.76
C MET A 142 -2.56 21.82 4.93
N LYS A 143 -3.79 22.33 4.77
CA LYS A 143 -4.53 22.97 5.87
C LYS A 143 -4.78 22.01 7.03
N PHE A 144 -5.14 20.77 6.73
CA PHE A 144 -5.41 19.74 7.73
C PHE A 144 -4.13 19.39 8.50
N VAL A 145 -3.03 19.13 7.79
CA VAL A 145 -1.72 18.85 8.39
C VAL A 145 -1.27 19.99 9.29
N LYS A 146 -1.31 21.24 8.81
CA LYS A 146 -0.97 22.42 9.62
C LYS A 146 -1.81 22.55 10.88
N LYS A 147 -3.12 22.24 10.78
CA LYS A 147 -4.03 22.31 11.93
C LYS A 147 -3.71 21.24 12.97
N LEU A 148 -3.39 20.01 12.54
CA LEU A 148 -3.05 18.95 13.47
C LEU A 148 -1.68 19.21 14.13
N GLU A 149 -0.69 19.63 13.36
CA GLU A 149 0.67 19.94 13.84
C GLU A 149 0.68 21.09 14.87
N ALA A 150 -0.18 22.11 14.67
CA ALA A 150 -0.33 23.19 15.64
C ALA A 150 -1.10 22.77 16.91
N GLY A 151 -1.65 21.56 16.94
CA GLY A 151 -2.42 21.02 18.06
C GLY A 151 -1.58 20.12 18.97
N PRO A 152 -2.21 19.49 19.98
CA PRO A 152 -1.52 18.59 20.91
C PRO A 152 -1.36 17.15 20.37
N GLN A 153 -1.88 16.85 19.18
CA GLN A 153 -1.79 15.50 18.61
C GLN A 153 -0.44 15.32 17.94
N ASP A 154 0.19 14.17 18.13
CA ASP A 154 1.34 13.82 17.31
C ASP A 154 0.90 13.43 15.89
N VAL A 155 1.63 13.93 14.89
CA VAL A 155 1.25 13.84 13.48
C VAL A 155 2.42 13.37 12.65
N ARG A 156 2.14 12.44 11.73
CA ARG A 156 3.07 12.07 10.68
C ARG A 156 2.37 12.04 9.33
N VAL A 157 3.01 12.60 8.32
CA VAL A 157 2.54 12.51 6.94
C VAL A 157 3.24 11.34 6.24
N VAL A 158 2.51 10.60 5.42
CA VAL A 158 3.04 9.60 4.49
C VAL A 158 2.69 10.06 3.09
N LEU A 159 3.70 10.52 2.34
CA LEU A 159 3.53 10.92 0.94
C LEU A 159 3.65 9.71 0.01
N GLY A 160 2.79 9.62 -1.00
CA GLY A 160 2.91 8.65 -2.09
C GLY A 160 2.48 9.25 -3.42
N SER A 161 3.09 8.84 -4.52
CA SER A 161 2.70 9.29 -5.86
C SER A 161 3.25 8.37 -6.93
N SER A 162 2.70 8.48 -8.15
CA SER A 162 3.30 7.92 -9.37
C SER A 162 4.54 8.72 -9.80
N TRP A 163 5.53 8.86 -8.92
CA TRP A 163 6.69 9.76 -9.06
C TRP A 163 7.40 9.64 -10.42
N ALA A 164 7.75 8.41 -10.80
CA ALA A 164 8.39 8.11 -12.07
C ALA A 164 7.39 8.17 -13.23
N GLY A 165 6.11 7.86 -12.99
CA GLY A 165 5.02 7.95 -13.97
C GLY A 165 4.87 9.36 -14.52
N TYR A 166 4.74 10.38 -13.65
CA TYR A 166 4.67 11.77 -14.09
C TYR A 166 5.94 12.25 -14.79
N ARG A 167 7.13 11.89 -14.26
CA ARG A 167 8.42 12.26 -14.88
C ARG A 167 8.63 11.60 -16.24
N ARG A 168 8.12 10.38 -16.42
CA ARG A 168 8.10 9.67 -17.71
C ARG A 168 7.18 10.39 -18.68
N ALA A 169 5.95 10.67 -18.26
CA ALA A 169 4.96 11.35 -19.07
C ALA A 169 5.43 12.73 -19.53
N ASP A 170 6.06 13.52 -18.65
CA ASP A 170 6.66 14.81 -19.03
C ASP A 170 7.67 14.69 -20.18
N ARG A 171 8.53 13.67 -20.14
CA ARG A 171 9.52 13.45 -21.21
C ARG A 171 8.88 13.01 -22.51
N GLU A 172 7.92 12.09 -22.44
CA GLU A 172 7.22 11.58 -23.64
C GLU A 172 6.39 12.69 -24.30
N ILE A 173 5.68 13.52 -23.52
CA ILE A 173 4.94 14.69 -24.00
C ILE A 173 5.89 15.67 -24.71
N LYS A 174 7.04 15.99 -24.11
CA LYS A 174 8.03 16.90 -24.70
C LYS A 174 8.72 16.34 -25.94
N ALA A 175 8.87 15.03 -26.03
CA ALA A 175 9.44 14.35 -27.19
C ALA A 175 8.45 14.25 -28.36
N GLY A 176 7.20 14.68 -28.19
CA GLY A 176 6.16 14.52 -29.20
C GLY A 176 5.81 13.05 -29.46
N ALA A 177 6.05 12.17 -28.48
CA ALA A 177 5.60 10.79 -28.58
C ALA A 177 4.07 10.82 -28.79
N GLY A 178 3.62 10.22 -29.90
CA GLY A 178 2.20 10.07 -30.22
C GLY A 178 1.46 9.41 -29.06
N GLU A 179 0.12 9.53 -29.04
CA GLU A 179 -0.74 9.02 -27.97
C GLU A 179 -0.25 7.65 -27.49
N ALA A 180 0.34 7.63 -26.29
CA ALA A 180 0.63 6.40 -25.58
C ALA A 180 -0.62 5.52 -25.55
N TYR A 181 -0.48 4.22 -25.29
CA TYR A 181 -1.60 3.28 -25.12
C TYR A 181 -2.72 3.72 -24.14
N TYR A 182 -2.50 4.78 -23.33
CA TYR A 182 -3.52 5.45 -22.48
C TYR A 182 -3.84 6.91 -22.83
N GLY A 183 -3.21 7.49 -23.86
CA GLY A 183 -3.38 8.87 -24.32
C GLY A 183 -2.85 9.93 -23.35
N TYR A 184 -2.16 10.96 -23.88
CA TYR A 184 -1.88 12.18 -23.13
C TYR A 184 -2.96 13.23 -23.43
N ASN A 185 -4.17 12.95 -22.96
CA ASN A 185 -5.26 13.92 -23.05
C ASN A 185 -4.92 15.20 -22.23
N ASP A 186 -5.70 16.26 -22.43
CA ASP A 186 -5.42 17.56 -21.82
C ASP A 186 -5.41 17.52 -20.29
N TRP A 187 -6.23 16.67 -19.69
CA TRP A 187 -6.22 16.47 -18.25
C TRP A 187 -4.90 15.84 -17.77
N VAL A 188 -4.41 14.78 -18.44
CA VAL A 188 -3.12 14.17 -18.10
C VAL A 188 -1.98 15.19 -18.27
N LYS A 189 -1.96 15.93 -19.37
CA LYS A 189 -0.97 17.01 -19.61
C LYS A 189 -1.01 18.06 -18.50
N GLN A 190 -2.21 18.47 -18.07
CA GLN A 190 -2.39 19.43 -16.97
C GLN A 190 -1.83 18.89 -15.65
N MET A 191 -2.08 17.61 -15.33
CA MET A 191 -1.59 16.98 -14.11
C MET A 191 -0.09 16.75 -14.12
N VAL A 192 0.49 16.36 -15.27
CA VAL A 192 1.94 16.30 -15.46
C VAL A 192 2.57 17.67 -15.25
N ALA A 193 2.03 18.72 -15.88
CA ALA A 193 2.51 20.08 -15.68
C ALA A 193 2.39 20.54 -14.21
N LEU A 194 1.35 20.11 -13.49
CA LEU A 194 1.17 20.40 -12.06
C LEU A 194 2.19 19.67 -11.20
N PHE A 195 2.41 18.39 -11.46
CA PHE A 195 3.46 17.61 -10.80
C PHE A 195 4.83 18.26 -10.98
N MET A 196 5.21 18.53 -12.23
CA MET A 196 6.56 19.00 -12.56
C MET A 196 6.86 20.38 -11.95
N ARG A 197 5.86 21.26 -11.85
CA ARG A 197 6.04 22.59 -11.25
C ARG A 197 5.95 22.61 -9.72
N SER A 198 5.17 21.71 -9.10
CA SER A 198 4.77 21.85 -7.70
C SER A 198 5.06 20.66 -6.77
N ALA A 199 5.41 19.47 -7.28
CA ALA A 199 5.72 18.32 -6.41
C ALA A 199 7.01 18.54 -5.61
N GLY A 200 8.09 19.00 -6.25
CA GLY A 200 9.35 19.33 -5.58
C GLY A 200 9.19 20.41 -4.48
N PRO A 201 8.56 21.56 -4.79
CA PRO A 201 8.30 22.61 -3.78
C PRO A 201 7.45 22.20 -2.58
N LEU A 202 6.73 21.06 -2.63
CA LEU A 202 5.97 20.57 -1.47
C LEU A 202 6.88 20.18 -0.31
N PHE A 203 8.05 19.61 -0.59
CA PHE A 203 8.98 19.11 0.42
C PHE A 203 9.48 20.22 1.36
N PRO A 204 10.09 21.33 0.87
CA PRO A 204 10.45 22.44 1.75
C PRO A 204 9.23 23.13 2.37
N ALA A 205 8.04 23.05 1.75
CA ALA A 205 6.82 23.59 2.36
C ALA A 205 6.39 22.77 3.59
N LEU A 206 6.51 21.44 3.54
CA LEU A 206 6.28 20.54 4.68
C LEU A 206 7.39 20.67 5.73
N GLY A 207 8.66 20.81 5.31
CA GLY A 207 9.76 21.09 6.22
C GLY A 207 9.55 22.35 7.06
N LYS A 208 9.03 23.41 6.44
CA LYS A 208 8.63 24.65 7.16
C LYS A 208 7.45 24.48 8.11
N VAL A 209 6.59 23.48 7.89
CA VAL A 209 5.52 23.13 8.84
C VAL A 209 6.11 22.43 10.07
N GLY A 210 7.23 21.73 9.92
CA GLY A 210 7.89 21.01 11.02
C GLY A 210 7.35 19.59 11.25
N VAL A 211 6.32 19.19 10.51
CA VAL A 211 5.71 17.85 10.61
C VAL A 211 6.68 16.76 10.14
N ASP A 212 6.67 15.62 10.83
CA ASP A 212 7.39 14.44 10.39
C ASP A 212 6.78 13.86 9.10
N VAL A 213 7.64 13.49 8.14
CA VAL A 213 7.19 12.98 6.83
C VAL A 213 7.94 11.71 6.44
N ASP A 214 7.20 10.63 6.18
CA ASP A 214 7.68 9.49 5.42
C ASP A 214 7.27 9.62 3.95
N VAL A 215 8.05 9.04 3.04
CA VAL A 215 7.79 9.06 1.60
C VAL A 215 7.82 7.63 1.08
N ILE A 216 6.74 7.21 0.43
CA ILE A 216 6.70 5.93 -0.29
C ILE A 216 7.40 6.13 -1.64
N GLY A 217 8.37 5.26 -1.94
CA GLY A 217 9.12 5.29 -3.20
C GLY A 217 8.25 4.92 -4.41
N GLN A 218 8.85 4.97 -5.61
CA GLN A 218 8.16 4.49 -6.82
C GLN A 218 7.87 3.00 -6.68
N THR A 219 6.60 2.64 -6.84
CA THR A 219 6.16 1.24 -6.86
C THR A 219 6.28 0.67 -8.27
N ALA A 220 6.57 -0.62 -8.41
CA ALA A 220 6.49 -1.27 -9.71
C ALA A 220 5.08 -1.15 -10.31
N THR A 221 5.03 -1.08 -11.64
CA THR A 221 3.81 -1.09 -12.45
C THR A 221 4.00 -2.08 -13.59
N VAL A 222 2.92 -2.55 -14.19
CA VAL A 222 2.97 -3.33 -15.43
C VAL A 222 3.36 -2.38 -16.57
N PRO A 223 4.49 -2.60 -17.28
CA PRO A 223 4.88 -1.71 -18.37
C PRO A 223 3.86 -1.73 -19.53
N ARG A 224 3.68 -0.59 -20.21
CA ARG A 224 2.72 -0.44 -21.33
C ARG A 224 2.96 -1.32 -22.57
N SER A 225 4.17 -1.86 -22.72
CA SER A 225 4.57 -2.63 -23.90
C SER A 225 5.35 -3.83 -23.42
N LEU A 226 4.74 -5.00 -23.59
CA LEU A 226 5.19 -6.29 -23.07
C LEU A 226 4.93 -7.38 -24.10
N ALA A 227 5.60 -8.50 -23.93
CA ALA A 227 5.16 -9.74 -24.57
C ALA A 227 3.86 -10.23 -23.90
N PRO A 228 2.98 -10.92 -24.65
CA PRO A 228 1.79 -11.54 -24.09
C PRO A 228 2.11 -12.48 -22.93
N CYS A 229 1.30 -12.46 -21.88
CA CYS A 229 1.45 -13.32 -20.72
C CYS A 229 0.54 -14.55 -20.82
N ALA A 230 1.13 -15.70 -21.13
CA ALA A 230 0.40 -16.96 -21.28
C ALA A 230 -0.33 -17.42 -20.00
N THR A 231 0.09 -16.95 -18.83
CA THR A 231 -0.51 -17.30 -17.54
C THR A 231 -1.62 -16.33 -17.08
N GLY A 232 -1.84 -15.22 -17.81
CA GLY A 232 -2.92 -14.26 -17.55
C GLY A 232 -2.46 -12.80 -17.46
N GLU A 233 -3.25 -11.90 -18.04
CA GLU A 233 -2.97 -10.46 -18.16
C GLU A 233 -3.92 -9.57 -17.34
N ASP A 234 -5.05 -10.10 -16.85
CA ASP A 234 -6.03 -9.35 -16.06
C ASP A 234 -6.30 -10.06 -14.71
N PRO A 235 -5.46 -9.81 -13.68
CA PRO A 235 -4.25 -8.98 -13.69
C PRO A 235 -3.03 -9.72 -14.25
N TYR A 236 -1.97 -8.95 -14.55
CA TYR A 236 -0.72 -9.49 -15.10
C TYR A 236 -0.01 -10.44 -14.12
N THR A 237 0.27 -11.67 -14.57
CA THR A 237 0.83 -12.74 -13.72
C THR A 237 2.27 -13.11 -14.01
N CYS A 238 2.77 -12.77 -15.20
CA CYS A 238 4.12 -13.12 -15.61
C CYS A 238 5.19 -12.25 -14.93
N ASP A 239 6.41 -12.75 -14.93
CA ASP A 239 7.59 -12.04 -14.49
C ASP A 239 7.92 -10.86 -15.41
N LEU A 240 8.19 -9.71 -14.79
CA LEU A 240 8.54 -8.47 -15.46
C LEU A 240 10.01 -8.13 -15.20
N ARG A 241 10.74 -7.61 -16.19
CA ARG A 241 12.08 -7.05 -15.94
C ARG A 241 11.96 -5.86 -14.99
N ARG A 242 12.74 -5.84 -13.90
CA ARG A 242 12.70 -4.81 -12.86
C ARG A 242 12.87 -3.40 -13.43
N ASN A 243 13.80 -3.22 -14.36
CA ASN A 243 14.05 -1.92 -14.99
C ASN A 243 12.89 -1.41 -15.85
N SER A 244 12.06 -2.30 -16.38
CA SER A 244 10.83 -1.96 -17.10
C SER A 244 9.68 -1.69 -16.12
N ALA A 245 9.54 -2.53 -15.09
CA ALA A 245 8.45 -2.43 -14.11
C ALA A 245 8.62 -1.22 -13.18
N ILE A 246 9.86 -0.86 -12.84
CA ILE A 246 10.20 0.28 -12.00
C ILE A 246 11.01 1.27 -12.83
N TYR A 247 10.30 1.96 -13.73
CA TYR A 247 10.93 2.89 -14.66
C TYR A 247 11.77 3.96 -13.93
N ASP A 248 13.02 4.12 -14.36
CA ASP A 248 13.95 5.14 -13.83
C ASP A 248 14.20 5.01 -12.30
N GLU A 249 14.08 3.80 -11.73
CA GLU A 249 14.13 3.52 -10.29
C GLU A 249 15.22 4.30 -9.54
N TYR A 250 16.49 4.09 -9.92
CA TYR A 250 17.62 4.75 -9.27
C TYR A 250 17.54 6.28 -9.33
N LYS A 251 17.17 6.84 -10.50
CA LYS A 251 17.05 8.29 -10.68
C LYS A 251 15.91 8.86 -9.83
N THR A 252 14.78 8.15 -9.75
CA THR A 252 13.63 8.55 -8.94
C THR A 252 13.96 8.47 -7.45
N ARG A 253 14.60 7.40 -6.99
CA ARG A 253 15.12 7.24 -5.62
C ARG A 253 16.07 8.39 -5.26
N LYS A 254 17.06 8.68 -6.11
CA LYS A 254 18.02 9.78 -5.89
C LYS A 254 17.32 11.13 -5.81
N TRP A 255 16.38 11.39 -6.71
CA TRP A 255 15.59 12.63 -6.72
C TRP A 255 14.78 12.80 -5.43
N LEU A 256 14.05 11.77 -5.00
CA LEU A 256 13.29 11.78 -3.74
C LEU A 256 14.21 12.02 -2.54
N ARG A 257 15.32 11.30 -2.42
CA ARG A 257 16.29 11.51 -1.33
C ARG A 257 16.87 12.92 -1.33
N GLY A 258 17.04 13.54 -2.49
CA GLY A 258 17.44 14.95 -2.60
C GLY A 258 16.39 15.88 -2.01
N LEU A 259 15.12 15.72 -2.40
CA LEU A 259 14.01 16.54 -1.89
C LEU A 259 13.77 16.32 -0.38
N MET A 260 13.95 15.09 0.11
CA MET A 260 13.76 14.76 1.52
C MET A 260 14.74 15.47 2.47
N LYS A 261 15.86 16.02 1.97
CA LYS A 261 16.77 16.84 2.78
C LYS A 261 16.12 18.14 3.28
N GLU A 262 15.07 18.60 2.60
CA GLU A 262 14.30 19.78 2.96
C GLU A 262 13.22 19.49 4.02
N LEU A 263 13.03 18.23 4.43
CA LEU A 263 12.03 17.83 5.42
C LEU A 263 12.59 17.93 6.85
N ALA A 264 11.70 18.20 7.80
CA ALA A 264 12.01 18.17 9.21
C ALA A 264 12.17 16.73 9.74
N GLY A 265 12.77 16.61 10.92
CA GLY A 265 12.85 15.35 11.65
C GLY A 265 13.73 14.29 10.96
N LYS A 266 13.27 13.04 10.98
CA LYS A 266 13.98 11.89 10.41
C LYS A 266 13.11 11.25 9.32
N PRO A 267 13.05 11.84 8.12
CA PRO A 267 12.18 11.35 7.06
C PRO A 267 12.68 9.99 6.56
N ARG A 268 11.76 9.07 6.27
CA ARG A 268 12.09 7.73 5.77
C ARG A 268 11.59 7.55 4.34
N LEU A 269 12.44 6.97 3.50
CA LEU A 269 12.03 6.50 2.18
C LEU A 269 11.60 5.05 2.34
N ILE A 270 10.31 4.78 2.13
CA ILE A 270 9.72 3.46 2.24
C ILE A 270 9.75 2.81 0.86
N GLU A 271 10.62 1.82 0.69
CA GLU A 271 10.82 1.10 -0.56
C GLU A 271 10.32 -0.33 -0.37
N VAL A 272 9.24 -0.69 -1.08
CA VAL A 272 8.55 -1.97 -0.87
C VAL A 272 8.77 -2.99 -1.98
N ASN A 273 9.40 -2.59 -3.08
CA ASN A 273 9.46 -3.40 -4.29
C ASN A 273 10.18 -4.73 -4.06
N ASP A 274 11.16 -4.77 -3.15
CA ASP A 274 11.92 -5.99 -2.84
C ASP A 274 11.09 -7.08 -2.15
N ALA A 275 9.82 -6.79 -1.80
CA ALA A 275 8.87 -7.79 -1.33
C ALA A 275 8.25 -8.63 -2.47
N PHE A 276 8.40 -8.20 -3.72
CA PHE A 276 7.87 -8.87 -4.90
C PHE A 276 8.77 -8.73 -6.14
N CYS A 277 9.98 -8.19 -5.96
CA CYS A 277 11.02 -8.12 -6.97
C CYS A 277 12.34 -8.59 -6.39
N ASP A 278 13.13 -9.32 -7.17
CA ASP A 278 14.55 -9.51 -6.94
C ASP A 278 15.37 -8.41 -7.66
N ASP A 279 16.68 -8.63 -7.83
CA ASP A 279 17.59 -7.68 -8.47
C ASP A 279 17.24 -7.40 -9.96
N TYR A 280 16.58 -8.34 -10.64
CA TYR A 280 16.35 -8.31 -12.09
C TYR A 280 14.88 -8.45 -12.49
N VAL A 281 14.06 -9.06 -11.65
CA VAL A 281 12.69 -9.48 -11.95
C VAL A 281 11.73 -8.95 -10.90
N CYS A 282 10.56 -8.51 -11.33
CA CYS A 282 9.40 -8.27 -10.50
C CYS A 282 8.35 -9.32 -10.84
N HIS A 283 7.91 -10.07 -9.84
CA HIS A 283 7.01 -11.19 -10.03
C HIS A 283 5.55 -10.71 -10.08
N GLY A 284 4.80 -11.15 -11.10
CA GLY A 284 3.36 -10.90 -11.19
C GLY A 284 2.56 -11.59 -10.08
N MET A 285 3.13 -12.65 -9.47
CA MET A 285 2.56 -13.36 -8.33
C MET A 285 3.67 -13.83 -7.38
N VAL A 286 3.43 -13.73 -6.07
CA VAL A 286 4.33 -14.26 -5.03
C VAL A 286 3.47 -14.91 -3.94
N ASP A 287 3.78 -16.17 -3.62
CA ASP A 287 3.04 -17.00 -2.64
C ASP A 287 1.53 -17.05 -2.92
N ASP A 288 1.15 -17.38 -4.17
CA ASP A 288 -0.24 -17.41 -4.65
C ASP A 288 -1.01 -16.08 -4.53
N VAL A 289 -0.31 -14.97 -4.28
CA VAL A 289 -0.88 -13.62 -4.21
C VAL A 289 -0.43 -12.82 -5.42
N TYR A 290 -1.41 -12.41 -6.23
CA TYR A 290 -1.20 -11.46 -7.33
C TYR A 290 -0.52 -10.19 -6.81
N THR A 291 0.57 -9.77 -7.44
CA THR A 291 1.25 -8.53 -7.10
C THR A 291 0.43 -7.34 -7.55
N PHE A 292 -0.16 -7.41 -8.74
CA PHE A 292 -0.89 -6.33 -9.37
C PHE A 292 -2.40 -6.52 -9.27
N TYR A 293 -3.12 -5.41 -9.12
CA TYR A 293 -4.56 -5.33 -9.28
C TYR A 293 -4.94 -5.00 -10.73
N ASP A 294 -4.24 -4.03 -11.29
CA ASP A 294 -4.28 -3.58 -12.67
C ASP A 294 -2.87 -3.17 -13.08
N ASP A 295 -2.71 -2.57 -14.26
CA ASP A 295 -1.39 -2.23 -14.76
C ASP A 295 -0.65 -1.15 -13.94
N LEU A 296 -1.34 -0.41 -13.07
CA LEU A 296 -0.82 0.74 -12.34
C LEU A 296 -0.73 0.51 -10.83
N HIS A 297 -1.51 -0.40 -10.28
CA HIS A 297 -1.71 -0.55 -8.85
C HIS A 297 -1.40 -1.96 -8.36
N LEU A 298 -0.85 -2.04 -7.16
CA LEU A 298 -0.72 -3.31 -6.44
C LEU A 298 -2.07 -3.82 -5.97
N SER A 299 -2.18 -5.14 -5.83
CA SER A 299 -3.33 -5.79 -5.20
C SER A 299 -3.43 -5.44 -3.71
N ALA A 300 -4.64 -5.34 -3.18
CA ALA A 300 -4.84 -5.05 -1.77
C ALA A 300 -4.34 -6.20 -0.88
N THR A 301 -4.41 -7.46 -1.35
CA THR A 301 -3.80 -8.60 -0.64
C THR A 301 -2.30 -8.46 -0.56
N LYS A 302 -1.61 -8.17 -1.67
CA LYS A 302 -0.16 -7.94 -1.66
C LYS A 302 0.19 -6.79 -0.72
N VAL A 303 -0.52 -5.67 -0.82
CA VAL A 303 -0.25 -4.51 0.03
C VAL A 303 -0.45 -4.83 1.52
N ARG A 304 -1.46 -5.61 1.91
CA ARG A 304 -1.62 -6.01 3.34
C ARG A 304 -0.37 -6.72 3.87
N GLN A 305 0.33 -7.51 3.05
CA GLN A 305 1.58 -8.17 3.41
C GLN A 305 2.74 -7.16 3.63
N LEU A 306 2.66 -5.97 3.03
CA LEU A 306 3.67 -4.90 3.16
C LEU A 306 3.57 -4.11 4.47
N ARG A 307 2.63 -4.43 5.38
CA ARG A 307 2.50 -3.81 6.71
C ARG A 307 3.84 -3.62 7.46
N PRO A 308 4.80 -4.57 7.45
CA PRO A 308 6.08 -4.40 8.15
C PRO A 308 6.87 -3.15 7.74
N TYR A 309 6.80 -2.72 6.47
CA TYR A 309 7.49 -1.53 5.96
C TYR A 309 6.99 -0.22 6.59
N PHE A 310 5.72 -0.22 7.03
CA PHE A 310 5.07 0.93 7.67
C PHE A 310 5.12 0.88 9.19
N ARG A 311 5.67 -0.18 9.78
CA ARG A 311 5.68 -0.35 11.24
C ARG A 311 6.29 0.84 11.97
N ASP A 312 7.41 1.35 11.49
CA ASP A 312 8.09 2.44 12.19
C ASP A 312 7.45 3.81 11.92
N THR A 313 6.57 3.95 10.91
CA THR A 313 5.71 5.15 10.73
C THR A 313 4.87 5.35 11.99
N PHE A 314 4.34 4.26 12.54
CA PHE A 314 3.46 4.31 13.70
C PHE A 314 4.19 4.15 15.04
N ARG A 315 5.38 3.53 15.07
CA ARG A 315 6.19 3.47 16.31
C ARG A 315 6.86 4.79 16.65
N ALA A 316 7.15 5.61 15.64
CA ALA A 316 7.71 6.93 15.84
C ALA A 316 6.69 7.94 16.37
N LEU A 317 5.41 7.57 16.42
CA LEU A 317 4.37 8.41 17.01
C LEU A 317 4.51 8.40 18.54
N ARG A 318 4.51 9.58 19.15
CA ARG A 318 4.59 9.82 20.59
C ARG A 318 3.25 9.63 21.30
#